data_AF-A0A1F8V1C4-F1
#
_entry.id   AF-A0A1F8V1C4-F1
#
_cell.length_a   1.000
_cell.length_b   1.000
_cell.length_c   1.000
_cell.angle_alpha   90.00
_cell.angle_beta   90.00
_cell.angle_gamma   90.00
#
_symmetry.space_group_name_H-M   'P 1'
#
loop_
_entity.id
_entity.type
_entity.pdbx_description
1 polymer ?
#
loop_
_entity_poly.entity_id
_entity_poly.type
_entity_poly.pdbx_seq_one_letter_code
_entity_poly.pdbx_strand_id
1 'polypeptide(L)'
;MVLRINESQIDRVNELVKRLCCNCDEGNCLLLDDGETHPCIQLISVTGIYCKYFKEAVLPAEKKLYAEIIKYTKSKNERKKQNEKLGQYNNHRH
;
A
#
# COMPACT_ATOMS: atom_id res chain seq x y z
N MET A 1 9.06 0.54 -5.86
CA MET A 1 8.78 -0.52 -4.87
C MET A 1 7.39 -0.32 -4.31
N VAL A 2 6.51 -1.32 -4.36
CA VAL A 2 5.19 -1.26 -3.75
C VAL A 2 5.33 -1.64 -2.27
N LEU A 3 4.88 -0.77 -1.38
CA LEU A 3 4.78 -1.10 0.04
C LEU A 3 3.52 -1.93 0.24
N ARG A 4 3.67 -3.13 0.79
CA ARG A 4 2.56 -4.04 1.08
C ARG A 4 2.01 -3.73 2.47
N ILE A 5 0.69 -3.84 2.60
CA ILE A 5 0.00 -3.72 3.88
C ILE A 5 -0.81 -4.99 4.16
N ASN A 6 -1.09 -5.24 5.44
CA ASN A 6 -2.00 -6.30 5.88
C ASN A 6 -3.34 -5.71 6.33
N GLU A 7 -4.32 -6.57 6.63
CA GLU A 7 -5.65 -6.16 7.10
C GLU A 7 -5.59 -5.24 8.32
N SER A 8 -4.74 -5.56 9.31
CA SER A 8 -4.57 -4.72 10.52
C SER A 8 -4.02 -3.31 10.25
N GLN A 9 -3.41 -3.07 9.09
CA GLN A 9 -2.85 -1.78 8.70
C GLN A 9 -3.81 -0.94 7.86
N ILE A 10 -4.85 -1.55 7.27
CA ILE A 10 -5.77 -0.87 6.34
C ILE A 10 -6.48 0.29 7.04
N ASP A 11 -7.10 0.04 8.19
CA ASP A 11 -7.90 1.06 8.88
C ASP A 11 -7.06 2.27 9.26
N ARG A 12 -5.86 2.04 9.77
CA ARG A 12 -4.94 3.12 10.15
C ARG A 12 -4.43 3.89 8.93
N VAL A 13 -4.13 3.21 7.82
CA VAL A 13 -3.77 3.89 6.56
C VAL A 13 -4.94 4.74 6.07
N ASN A 14 -6.16 4.20 6.06
CA ASN A 14 -7.35 4.90 5.59
C ASN A 14 -7.68 6.12 6.46
N GLU A 15 -7.55 6.01 7.78
CA GLU A 15 -7.71 7.12 8.70
C GLU A 15 -6.71 8.25 8.39
N LEU A 16 -5.44 7.92 8.22
CA LEU A 16 -4.40 8.90 7.92
C LEU A 16 -4.56 9.51 6.52
N VAL A 17 -5.04 8.73 5.53
CA VAL A 17 -5.35 9.28 4.20
C VAL A 17 -6.45 10.32 4.31
N LYS A 18 -7.56 10.01 4.98
CA LYS A 18 -8.68 10.95 5.16
C LYS A 18 -8.28 12.21 5.94
N ARG A 19 -7.36 12.08 6.90
CA ARG A 19 -6.96 13.19 7.78
C ARG A 19 -5.82 14.04 7.23
N LEU A 20 -4.88 13.44 6.50
CA LEU A 20 -3.56 14.06 6.22
C LEU A 20 -3.16 14.05 4.74
N CYS A 21 -3.86 13.32 3.87
CA CYS A 21 -3.57 13.38 2.44
C CYS A 21 -4.16 14.67 1.86
N CYS A 22 -3.31 15.60 1.42
CA CYS A 22 -3.76 16.88 0.86
C CYS A 22 -4.61 16.74 -0.41
N ASN A 23 -4.50 15.59 -1.08
CA ASN A 23 -5.25 15.29 -2.29
C ASN A 23 -6.53 14.52 -1.99
N CYS A 24 -6.82 14.18 -0.73
CA CYS A 24 -8.01 13.45 -0.34
C CYS A 24 -9.00 14.40 0.33
N ASP A 25 -10.08 14.72 -0.37
CA ASP A 25 -11.17 15.55 0.14
C ASP A 25 -12.46 14.73 0.18
N GLU A 26 -13.09 14.64 1.35
CA GLU A 26 -14.26 13.77 1.62
C GLU A 26 -14.14 12.32 1.10
N GLY A 27 -12.92 11.80 0.99
CA GLY A 27 -12.63 10.46 0.46
C GLY A 27 -12.35 10.41 -1.05
N ASN A 28 -12.46 11.52 -1.75
CA ASN A 28 -12.19 11.67 -3.18
C ASN A 28 -10.81 12.27 -3.45
N CYS A 29 -10.20 11.91 -4.58
CA CYS A 29 -8.89 12.36 -5.00
C CYS A 29 -9.00 13.59 -5.90
N LEU A 30 -8.61 14.76 -5.39
CA LEU A 30 -8.63 16.01 -6.17
C LEU A 30 -7.75 15.94 -7.44
N LEU A 31 -6.69 15.13 -7.44
CA LEU A 31 -5.80 14.98 -8.59
C LEU A 31 -6.32 14.01 -9.67
N LEU A 32 -7.37 13.25 -9.37
CA LEU A 32 -8.00 12.34 -10.34
C LEU A 32 -9.28 12.92 -10.92
N ASP A 33 -9.67 14.14 -10.51
CA ASP A 33 -10.85 14.81 -11.02
C ASP A 33 -10.72 15.09 -12.52
N ASP A 34 -11.52 14.38 -13.31
CA ASP A 34 -11.66 14.51 -14.77
C ASP A 34 -13.00 15.15 -15.15
N GLY A 35 -13.66 15.81 -14.18
CA GLY A 35 -15.05 16.24 -14.28
C GLY A 35 -16.02 15.34 -13.48
N GLU A 36 -15.54 14.20 -12.96
CA GLU A 36 -16.24 13.33 -12.03
C GLU A 36 -15.45 13.11 -10.72
N THR A 37 -16.16 12.91 -9.62
CA THR A 37 -15.52 12.61 -8.32
C THR A 37 -14.98 11.19 -8.30
N HIS A 38 -13.67 11.03 -8.09
CA HIS A 38 -13.02 9.72 -7.98
C HIS A 38 -12.54 9.46 -6.57
N PRO A 39 -12.74 8.27 -5.97
CA PRO A 39 -12.19 7.93 -4.67
C PRO A 39 -10.65 8.05 -4.64
N CYS A 40 -10.09 8.41 -3.49
CA CYS A 40 -8.65 8.30 -3.29
C CYS A 40 -8.19 6.87 -3.56
N ILE A 41 -7.25 6.70 -4.50
CA ILE A 41 -6.72 5.39 -4.90
C ILE A 41 -6.24 4.56 -3.70
N GLN A 42 -5.77 5.21 -2.64
CA GLN A 42 -5.36 4.52 -1.42
C GLN A 42 -6.54 3.92 -0.65
N LEU A 43 -7.68 4.59 -0.59
CA LEU A 43 -8.86 4.15 0.17
C LEU A 43 -9.51 2.91 -0.43
N ILE A 44 -9.35 2.69 -1.75
CA ILE A 44 -9.82 1.48 -2.44
C ILE A 44 -8.76 0.36 -2.48
N SER A 45 -7.55 0.62 -1.99
CA SER A 45 -6.42 -0.31 -2.08
C SER A 45 -6.19 -1.08 -0.78
N VAL A 46 -6.43 -2.39 -0.79
CA VAL A 46 -6.30 -3.25 0.41
C VAL A 46 -4.97 -3.99 0.54
N THR A 47 -4.17 -4.06 -0.53
CA THR A 47 -2.94 -4.89 -0.55
C THR A 47 -1.64 -4.10 -0.56
N GLY A 48 -1.70 -2.78 -0.73
CA GLY A 48 -0.51 -1.95 -0.78
C GLY A 48 -0.78 -0.45 -0.80
N ILE A 49 0.31 0.30 -0.70
CA ILE A 49 0.30 1.76 -0.76
C ILE A 49 0.51 2.21 -2.21
N TYR A 50 -0.49 2.89 -2.78
CA TYR A 50 -0.50 3.39 -4.15
C TYR A 50 -0.65 4.92 -4.23
N CYS A 51 -1.23 5.58 -3.23
CA CYS A 51 -1.24 7.05 -3.23
C CYS A 51 0.18 7.57 -3.04
N LYS A 52 0.70 8.26 -4.07
CA LYS A 52 2.06 8.80 -4.09
C LYS A 52 2.29 9.80 -2.96
N TYR A 53 1.37 10.75 -2.78
CA TYR A 53 1.47 11.76 -1.73
C TYR A 53 1.49 11.11 -0.34
N PHE A 54 0.55 10.20 -0.06
CA PHE A 54 0.54 9.48 1.21
C PHE A 54 1.86 8.75 1.46
N LYS A 55 2.36 8.01 0.47
CA LYS A 55 3.60 7.24 0.56
C LYS A 55 4.83 8.11 0.85
N GLU A 56 4.92 9.31 0.26
CA GLU A 56 6.13 10.14 0.29
C GLU A 56 6.08 11.23 1.37
N ALA A 57 4.91 11.81 1.63
CA ALA A 57 4.76 12.94 2.55
C ALA A 57 4.17 12.56 3.91
N VAL A 58 3.15 11.69 3.94
CA VAL A 58 2.41 11.38 5.18
C VAL A 58 3.03 10.19 5.91
N LEU A 59 3.21 9.08 5.20
CA LEU A 59 3.59 7.81 5.80
C LEU A 59 4.96 7.86 6.52
N PRO A 60 6.02 8.53 6.00
CA PRO A 60 7.29 8.61 6.72
C PRO A 60 7.21 9.38 8.05
N ALA A 61 6.26 10.30 8.21
CA ALA A 61 6.02 11.00 9.47
C ALA A 61 5.42 10.06 10.55
N GLU A 62 4.63 9.07 10.12
CA GLU A 62 4.05 8.01 10.97
C GLU A 62 5.03 6.87 11.22
N LYS A 63 6.12 7.16 11.94
CA LYS A 63 7.29 6.29 12.11
C LYS A 63 6.96 4.83 12.47
N LYS A 64 6.02 4.62 13.40
CA LYS A 64 5.62 3.26 13.84
C LYS A 64 4.96 2.49 12.70
N LEU A 65 3.96 3.10 12.05
CA LEU A 65 3.24 2.48 10.93
C LEU A 65 4.19 2.23 9.75
N TYR A 66 5.07 3.18 9.44
CA TYR A 66 6.07 3.03 8.39
C TYR A 66 6.97 1.81 8.63
N ALA A 67 7.51 1.66 9.84
CA ALA A 67 8.35 0.52 10.20
C ALA A 67 7.60 -0.82 10.08
N GLU A 68 6.35 -0.87 10.53
CA GLU A 68 5.49 -2.06 10.43
C GLU A 68 5.23 -2.45 8.96
N ILE A 69 4.91 -1.48 8.10
CA ILE A 69 4.68 -1.69 6.66
C ILE A 69 5.96 -2.16 5.95
N ILE A 70 7.12 -1.57 6.27
CA ILE A 70 8.40 -1.98 5.68
C ILE A 70 8.74 -3.42 6.08
N LYS A 71 8.57 -3.78 7.36
CA LYS A 71 8.78 -5.14 7.85
C LYS A 71 7.87 -6.14 7.14
N TYR A 72 6.58 -5.81 7.02
CA TYR A 72 5.61 -6.66 6.33
C TYR A 72 5.97 -6.85 4.85
N THR A 73 6.33 -5.77 4.16
CA THR A 73 6.73 -5.78 2.75
C THR A 73 7.93 -6.70 2.51
N LYS A 74 8.97 -6.62 3.36
CA LYS A 74 10.13 -7.52 3.29
C LYS A 74 9.72 -8.98 3.41
N SER A 75 8.91 -9.31 4.43
CA SER A 75 8.42 -10.69 4.65
C SER A 75 7.61 -11.25 3.48
N LYS A 76 6.84 -10.40 2.78
CA LYS A 76 6.05 -10.81 1.60
C LYS A 76 6.96 -11.08 0.40
N ASN A 77 7.97 -10.25 0.21
CA ASN A 77 8.94 -10.42 -0.86
C ASN A 77 9.80 -11.68 -0.65
N GLU A 78 10.19 -11.97 0.58
CA GLU A 78 10.93 -13.19 0.94
C GLU A 78 10.09 -14.45 0.66
N ARG A 79 8.82 -14.47 1.11
CA ARG A 79 7.89 -15.57 0.80
C ARG A 79 7.68 -15.75 -0.71
N LYS A 80 7.54 -14.66 -1.45
CA LYS A 80 7.39 -14.71 -2.91
C LYS A 80 8.60 -15.37 -3.57
N LYS A 81 9.82 -14.96 -3.19
CA LYS A 81 11.07 -15.56 -3.69
C LYS A 81 11.17 -17.06 -3.35
N GLN A 82 10.75 -17.46 -2.15
CA GLN A 82 10.75 -18.88 -1.76
C GLN A 82 9.76 -19.69 -2.62
N ASN A 83 8.55 -19.17 -2.83
CA ASN A 83 7.54 -19.82 -3.66
C ASN A 83 7.96 -19.91 -5.13
N GLU A 84 8.62 -18.88 -5.66
CA GLU A 84 9.17 -18.88 -7.02
C GLU A 84 10.25 -19.95 -7.20
N LYS A 85 11.16 -20.10 -6.23
CA LYS A 85 12.18 -21.17 -6.23
C LYS A 85 11.56 -22.57 -6.16
N LEU A 86 10.55 -22.76 -5.33
CA LEU A 86 9.82 -24.03 -5.24
C LEU A 86 9.09 -24.37 -6.54
N GLY A 87 8.41 -23.39 -7.15
CA GLY A 87 7.75 -23.56 -8.44
C GLY A 87 8.74 -23.90 -9.56
N GLN A 88 9.90 -23.25 -9.59
CA GLN A 88 10.96 -23.57 -10.54
C GLN A 88 11.51 -24.98 -10.34
N TYR A 89 11.77 -25.42 -9.10
CA TYR A 89 12.23 -26.79 -8.81
C TYR A 89 11.22 -27.84 -9.28
N ASN A 90 9.93 -27.64 -9.01
CA ASN A 90 8.88 -28.57 -9.38
C ASN A 90 8.69 -28.68 -10.91
N ASN A 91 8.93 -27.61 -11.65
CA ASN A 91 8.84 -27.60 -13.12
C ASN A 91 10.01 -28.31 -13.81
N HIS A 92 11.20 -28.37 -13.21
CA HIS A 92 12.37 -29.08 -13.78
C HIS A 92 12.40 -30.59 -13.46
N ARG A 93 11.42 -31.10 -12.72
CA ARG A 93 11.34 -32.51 -12.31
C ARG A 93 10.47 -33.39 -13.22
N HIS A 94 9.78 -32.78 -14.18
CA HIS A 94 9.03 -33.46 -15.26
C HIS A 94 9.85 -33.43 -16.55
#